data_AF-A0AAW4MRQ9-F1
#
_entry.id   AF-A0AAW4MRQ9-F1
#
_cell.length_a   1.000
_cell.length_b   1.000
_cell.length_c   1.000
_cell.angle_alpha   90.00
_cell.angle_beta   90.00
_cell.angle_gamma   90.00
#
_symmetry.space_group_name_H-M   'P 1'
#
loop_
_entity.id
_entity.type
_entity.pdbx_description
1 polymer ?
#
loop_
_entity_poly.entity_id
_entity_poly.type
_entity_poly.pdbx_seq_one_letter_code
_entity_poly.pdbx_strand_id
1 'polypeptide(L)'
;MFVHMCDGKNSYGCFNHQSFAHSDMGNIPIPDDYMTLMKESPSFQIISLNQEDNQIDQINIIKKRIEDKYGDDVECHPNLHFLDIVPNNCSKGSGVTYLKDKTNAITYTIGDSWNDLSMIEAGDHGCTFNYAHDDIQEKADHIYSYKLVAKNP
;
A
#
# COMPACT_ATOMS: atom_id res chain seq x y z
N MET A 1 -5.03 12.43 -12.29
CA MET A 1 -4.31 11.68 -11.23
C MET A 1 -5.10 11.81 -9.96
N PHE A 2 -5.34 10.69 -9.29
CA PHE A 2 -5.90 10.66 -7.97
C PHE A 2 -4.74 10.62 -6.97
N VAL A 3 -4.82 11.40 -5.91
CA VAL A 3 -3.82 11.40 -4.82
C VAL A 3 -4.56 11.30 -3.50
N HIS A 4 -4.01 10.53 -2.57
CA HIS A 4 -4.53 10.29 -1.24
C HIS A 4 -3.41 10.47 -0.21
N MET A 5 -3.71 11.00 0.97
CA MET A 5 -2.81 11.03 2.13
C MET A 5 -3.58 10.64 3.39
N CYS A 6 -2.98 9.83 4.24
CA CYS A 6 -3.38 9.68 5.64
C CYS A 6 -2.35 10.35 6.56
N ASP A 7 -2.78 11.24 7.45
CA ASP A 7 -1.92 11.91 8.44
C ASP A 7 -1.87 11.19 9.81
N GLY A 8 -2.54 10.04 9.91
CA GLY A 8 -2.72 9.26 11.13
C GLY A 8 -3.93 9.63 11.97
N LYS A 9 -4.66 10.69 11.60
CA LYS A 9 -5.97 11.05 12.17
C LYS A 9 -7.05 11.09 11.10
N ASN A 10 -6.72 11.68 9.96
CA ASN A 10 -7.62 11.91 8.85
C ASN A 10 -7.00 11.38 7.56
N SER A 11 -7.88 11.09 6.61
CA SER A 11 -7.52 10.63 5.28
C SER A 11 -8.14 11.57 4.26
N TYR A 12 -7.31 12.16 3.41
CA TYR A 12 -7.70 13.17 2.43
C TYR A 12 -7.32 12.73 1.04
N GLY A 13 -8.13 13.08 0.05
CA GLY A 13 -7.85 12.82 -1.36
C GLY A 13 -8.02 14.06 -2.22
N CYS A 14 -7.44 14.02 -3.41
CA CYS A 14 -7.65 15.02 -4.44
C CYS A 14 -7.78 14.36 -5.81
N PHE A 15 -8.79 14.80 -6.56
CA PHE A 15 -9.00 14.41 -7.94
C PHE A 15 -9.71 15.54 -8.70
N ASN A 16 -9.22 15.88 -9.90
CA ASN A 16 -9.76 16.96 -10.72
C ASN A 16 -10.00 18.27 -9.96
N HIS A 17 -9.03 18.67 -9.12
CA HIS A 17 -9.07 19.85 -8.25
C HIS A 17 -10.15 19.83 -7.16
N GLN A 18 -10.89 18.74 -7.00
CA GLN A 18 -11.80 18.53 -5.88
C GLN A 18 -11.05 17.78 -4.77
N SER A 19 -11.12 18.31 -3.56
CA SER A 19 -10.64 17.62 -2.36
C SER A 19 -11.72 16.73 -1.77
N PHE A 20 -11.30 15.66 -1.11
CA PHE A 20 -12.18 14.70 -0.45
C PHE A 20 -11.67 14.38 0.94
N ALA A 21 -12.57 14.16 1.90
CA ALA A 21 -12.28 13.39 3.10
C ALA A 21 -12.70 11.94 2.86
N HIS A 22 -11.81 10.99 3.15
CA HIS A 22 -12.11 9.56 3.08
C HIS A 22 -12.72 9.09 4.40
N SER A 23 -13.80 8.31 4.31
CA SER A 23 -14.54 7.79 5.45
C SER A 23 -15.16 6.43 5.13
N ASP A 24 -15.78 5.79 6.12
CA ASP A 24 -16.55 4.55 5.94
C ASP A 24 -17.72 4.70 4.95
N MET A 25 -18.16 5.92 4.67
CA MET A 25 -19.18 6.24 3.67
C MET A 25 -18.58 6.53 2.28
N GLY A 26 -17.28 6.32 2.11
CA GLY A 26 -16.53 6.63 0.89
C GLY A 26 -15.93 8.04 0.90
N ASN A 27 -15.65 8.54 -0.31
CA ASN A 27 -15.04 9.86 -0.54
C ASN A 27 -16.09 10.97 -0.47
N ILE A 28 -16.00 11.81 0.55
CA ILE A 28 -16.90 12.96 0.76
C ILE A 28 -16.21 14.23 0.27
N PRO A 29 -16.77 14.98 -0.70
CA PRO A 29 -16.21 16.25 -1.12
C PRO A 29 -16.12 17.24 0.03
N ILE A 30 -14.98 17.92 0.16
CA ILE A 30 -14.75 18.95 1.19
C ILE A 30 -14.38 20.29 0.55
N PRO A 31 -14.70 21.42 1.19
CA PRO A 31 -14.37 22.75 0.67
C PRO A 31 -12.88 23.08 0.82
N ASP A 32 -12.18 22.43 1.75
CA ASP A 32 -10.77 22.65 2.02
C ASP A 32 -9.88 22.18 0.86
N ASP A 33 -8.83 22.94 0.56
CA ASP A 33 -7.87 22.59 -0.49
C ASP A 33 -6.89 21.51 -0.01
N TYR A 34 -6.72 20.45 -0.82
CA TYR A 34 -5.85 19.32 -0.49
C TYR A 34 -4.41 19.75 -0.21
N MET A 35 -3.86 20.67 -1.01
CA MET A 35 -2.47 21.11 -0.81
C MET A 35 -2.28 21.91 0.47
N THR A 36 -3.32 22.58 0.93
CA THR A 36 -3.34 23.28 2.23
C THR A 36 -3.37 22.26 3.36
N LEU A 37 -4.26 21.28 3.31
CA LEU A 37 -4.33 20.18 4.28
C LEU A 37 -2.98 19.44 4.39
N MET A 38 -2.37 19.10 3.26
CA MET A 38 -1.04 18.47 3.21
C MET A 38 0.05 19.27 3.92
N LYS A 39 0.03 20.61 3.81
CA LYS A 39 1.04 21.49 4.43
C LYS A 39 0.81 21.70 5.92
N GLU A 40 -0.44 21.65 6.36
CA GLU A 40 -0.82 21.80 7.76
C GLU A 40 -0.69 20.49 8.55
N SER A 41 -0.74 19.34 7.87
CA SER A 41 -0.48 18.04 8.48
C SER A 41 0.99 17.95 8.98
N PRO A 42 1.22 17.68 10.28
CA PRO A 42 2.56 17.63 10.84
C PRO A 42 3.36 16.39 10.40
N SER A 43 2.67 15.37 9.88
CA SER A 43 3.22 14.09 9.43
C SER A 43 2.25 13.41 8.48
N PHE A 44 2.73 12.40 7.76
CA PHE A 44 1.88 11.43 7.06
C PHE A 44 2.30 10.00 7.40
N GLN A 45 1.33 9.08 7.35
CA GLN A 45 1.56 7.64 7.41
C GLN A 45 1.73 7.04 6.02
N ILE A 46 0.96 7.55 5.06
CA ILE A 46 1.01 7.11 3.66
C ILE A 46 0.52 8.22 2.74
N ILE A 47 1.15 8.33 1.57
CA ILE A 47 0.62 9.04 0.41
C ILE A 47 0.48 8.02 -0.71
N SER A 48 -0.70 7.91 -1.30
CA SER A 48 -0.96 6.99 -2.42
C SER A 48 -1.41 7.76 -3.64
N LEU A 49 -0.96 7.38 -4.83
CA LEU A 49 -1.39 8.00 -6.08
C LEU A 49 -1.56 6.99 -7.22
N ASN A 50 -2.50 7.27 -8.12
CA ASN A 50 -2.70 6.51 -9.34
C ASN A 50 -3.18 7.41 -10.49
N GLN A 51 -2.92 6.96 -11.71
CA GLN A 51 -3.51 7.58 -12.90
C GLN A 51 -4.95 7.12 -13.07
N GLU A 52 -5.78 7.98 -13.67
CA GLU A 52 -7.20 7.68 -13.91
C GLU A 52 -7.39 6.55 -14.93
N ASP A 53 -6.48 6.48 -15.90
CA ASP A 53 -6.44 5.45 -16.95
C ASP A 53 -5.67 4.18 -16.53
N ASN A 54 -5.29 4.08 -15.25
CA ASN A 54 -4.50 3.00 -14.67
C ASN A 54 -3.14 2.78 -15.36
N GLN A 55 -2.63 3.73 -16.13
CA GLN A 55 -1.27 3.64 -16.66
C GLN A 55 -0.25 3.89 -15.55
N ILE A 56 1.00 3.45 -15.75
CA ILE A 56 2.08 3.57 -14.76
C ILE A 56 3.25 4.45 -15.21
N ASP A 57 3.16 5.05 -16.40
CA ASP A 57 4.22 5.92 -16.95
C ASP A 57 4.48 7.14 -16.07
N GLN A 58 3.44 7.90 -15.68
CA GLN A 58 3.60 9.03 -14.77
C GLN A 58 3.96 8.57 -13.36
N ILE A 59 3.44 7.42 -12.94
CA ILE A 59 3.77 6.80 -11.65
C ILE A 59 5.26 6.53 -11.55
N ASN A 60 5.87 5.95 -12.57
CA ASN A 60 7.30 5.66 -12.60
C ASN A 60 8.15 6.95 -12.57
N ILE A 61 7.71 7.99 -13.27
CA ILE A 61 8.38 9.30 -13.24
C ILE A 61 8.31 9.92 -11.83
N ILE A 62 7.15 9.86 -11.18
CA ILE A 62 6.94 10.41 -9.84
C ILE A 62 7.74 9.61 -8.81
N LYS A 63 7.67 8.28 -8.86
CA LYS A 63 8.48 7.37 -8.03
C LYS A 63 9.95 7.77 -8.07
N LYS A 64 10.52 7.86 -9.27
CA LYS A 64 11.93 8.23 -9.44
C LYS A 64 12.24 9.60 -8.82
N ARG A 65 11.38 10.60 -9.02
CA ARG A 65 11.58 11.94 -8.43
C ARG A 65 11.52 11.94 -6.91
N ILE A 66 10.67 11.10 -6.32
CA ILE A 66 10.57 10.98 -4.86
C ILE A 66 11.80 10.28 -4.32
N GLU A 67 12.20 9.16 -4.90
CA GLU A 67 13.40 8.42 -4.49
C GLU A 67 14.67 9.27 -4.62
N ASP A 68 14.83 9.97 -5.75
CA ASP A 68 16.00 10.82 -6.01
C ASP A 68 16.11 12.00 -5.02
N LYS A 69 14.99 12.45 -4.41
CA LYS A 69 14.96 13.65 -3.55
C LYS A 69 14.76 13.35 -2.06
N TYR A 70 14.05 12.26 -1.75
CA TYR A 70 13.53 11.94 -0.42
C TYR A 70 13.79 10.47 -0.03
N GLY A 71 14.58 9.71 -0.79
CA GLY A 71 14.82 8.28 -0.52
C GLY A 71 15.46 7.99 0.85
N ASP A 72 16.11 8.98 1.47
CA ASP A 72 16.64 8.86 2.84
C ASP A 72 15.53 8.92 3.92
N ASP A 73 14.32 9.39 3.56
CA ASP A 73 13.19 9.58 4.46
C ASP A 73 12.00 8.66 4.15
N VAL A 74 11.80 8.28 2.88
CA VAL A 74 10.62 7.53 2.41
C VAL A 74 10.95 6.37 1.48
N GLU A 75 10.09 5.34 1.54
CA GLU A 75 10.04 4.23 0.60
C GLU A 75 8.87 4.39 -0.37
N CYS A 76 9.09 3.95 -1.61
CA CYS A 76 8.10 3.97 -2.69
C CYS A 76 7.74 2.54 -3.11
N HIS A 77 6.52 2.10 -2.83
CA HIS A 77 6.01 0.76 -3.09
C HIS A 77 5.00 0.77 -4.24
N PRO A 78 5.35 0.26 -5.43
CA PRO A 78 4.38 0.02 -6.49
C PRO A 78 3.34 -1.02 -6.06
N ASN A 79 2.07 -0.73 -6.33
CA ASN A 79 0.94 -1.61 -6.01
C ASN A 79 -0.04 -1.62 -7.18
N LEU A 80 0.13 -2.56 -8.10
CA LEU A 80 -0.59 -2.59 -9.38
C LEU A 80 -0.42 -1.27 -10.15
N HIS A 81 -1.47 -0.43 -10.17
CA HIS A 81 -1.49 0.88 -10.84
C HIS A 81 -1.29 2.06 -9.88
N PHE A 82 -1.06 1.76 -8.60
CA PHE A 82 -0.83 2.72 -7.53
C PHE A 82 0.65 2.80 -7.17
N LEU A 83 1.03 3.93 -6.59
CA LEU A 83 2.28 4.11 -5.87
C LEU A 83 1.98 4.54 -4.45
N ASP A 84 2.40 3.71 -3.51
CA ASP A 84 2.32 4.00 -2.09
C ASP A 84 3.66 4.55 -1.62
N ILE A 85 3.65 5.72 -0.99
CA ILE A 85 4.81 6.39 -0.43
C ILE A 85 4.64 6.40 1.08
N VAL A 86 5.60 5.81 1.79
CA VAL A 86 5.55 5.61 3.24
C VAL A 86 6.87 6.02 3.87
N PRO A 87 6.92 6.31 5.18
CA PRO A 87 8.19 6.51 5.87
C PRO A 87 9.14 5.31 5.72
N ASN A 88 10.44 5.54 5.75
CA ASN A 88 11.44 4.47 5.70
C ASN A 88 11.24 3.41 6.80
N ASN A 89 11.58 2.16 6.46
CA ASN A 89 11.38 0.96 7.29
C ASN A 89 9.91 0.59 7.52
N CYS A 90 9.00 1.09 6.68
CA CYS A 90 7.58 0.76 6.72
C CYS A 90 7.21 -0.19 5.59
N SER A 91 7.06 -1.48 5.91
CA SER A 91 6.60 -2.50 4.98
C SER A 91 5.67 -3.48 5.70
N LYS A 92 4.93 -4.29 4.92
CA LYS A 92 4.12 -5.37 5.51
C LYS A 92 5.01 -6.36 6.30
N GLY A 93 6.23 -6.62 5.81
CA GLY A 93 7.23 -7.43 6.50
C GLY A 93 7.71 -6.85 7.83
N SER A 94 7.95 -5.53 7.91
CA SER A 94 8.35 -4.91 9.18
C SER A 94 7.21 -4.95 10.20
N GLY A 95 5.95 -4.81 9.75
CA GLY A 95 4.76 -5.01 10.58
C GLY A 95 4.65 -6.44 11.14
N VAL A 96 4.88 -7.46 10.31
CA VAL A 96 4.87 -8.87 10.76
C VAL A 96 5.99 -9.13 11.76
N THR A 97 7.21 -8.67 11.47
CA THR A 97 8.36 -8.82 12.39
C THR A 97 8.05 -8.20 13.75
N TYR A 98 7.51 -6.98 13.77
CA TYR A 98 7.10 -6.32 15.01
C TYR A 98 6.06 -7.13 15.79
N LEU A 99 5.04 -7.69 15.11
CA LEU A 99 4.01 -8.50 15.77
C LEU A 99 4.57 -9.80 16.33
N LYS A 100 5.48 -10.48 15.60
CA LYS A 100 6.18 -11.67 16.07
C LYS A 100 6.90 -11.39 17.39
N ASP A 101 7.71 -10.33 17.42
CA ASP A 101 8.49 -9.94 18.59
C ASP A 101 7.63 -9.60 19.82
N LYS A 102 6.42 -9.06 19.60
CA LYS A 102 5.52 -8.65 20.69
C LYS A 102 4.63 -9.78 21.21
N THR A 103 4.30 -10.74 20.36
CA THR A 103 3.29 -11.76 20.69
C THR A 103 3.88 -13.14 20.90
N ASN A 104 5.09 -13.41 20.39
CA ASN A 104 5.66 -14.74 20.23
C ASN A 104 4.73 -15.72 19.50
N ALA A 105 3.79 -15.20 18.68
CA ALA A 105 2.89 -16.02 17.89
C ALA A 105 3.61 -16.61 16.68
N ILE A 106 3.21 -17.82 16.30
CA ILE A 106 3.56 -18.38 15.00
C ILE A 106 2.75 -17.63 13.95
N THR A 107 3.44 -17.09 12.94
CA THR A 107 2.85 -16.23 11.92
C THR A 107 2.70 -16.95 10.60
N TYR A 108 1.48 -16.89 10.06
CA TYR A 108 1.15 -17.30 8.71
C TYR A 108 0.85 -16.04 7.91
N THR A 109 1.57 -15.84 6.82
CA THR A 109 1.41 -14.67 5.94
C THR A 109 0.95 -15.14 4.58
N ILE A 110 0.08 -14.39 3.92
CA ILE A 110 -0.39 -14.73 2.57
C ILE A 110 -0.55 -13.45 1.74
N GLY A 111 -0.08 -13.49 0.49
CA GLY A 111 -0.23 -12.40 -0.46
C GLY A 111 0.01 -12.85 -1.90
N ASP A 112 -0.28 -11.99 -2.87
CA ASP A 112 -0.25 -12.31 -4.30
C ASP A 112 0.53 -11.31 -5.15
N SER A 113 1.04 -10.24 -4.55
CA SER A 113 1.69 -9.14 -5.26
C SER A 113 3.05 -8.77 -4.66
N TRP A 114 3.87 -8.00 -5.39
CA TRP A 114 5.23 -7.66 -4.95
C TRP A 114 5.29 -6.90 -3.62
N ASN A 115 4.26 -6.10 -3.28
CA ASN A 115 4.23 -5.42 -1.99
C ASN A 115 3.99 -6.39 -0.80
N ASP A 116 3.55 -7.62 -1.08
CA ASP A 116 3.40 -8.69 -0.10
C ASP A 116 4.69 -9.47 0.13
N LEU A 117 5.68 -9.37 -0.79
CA LEU A 117 6.89 -10.20 -0.75
C LEU A 117 7.62 -10.10 0.59
N SER A 118 7.78 -8.88 1.10
CA SER A 118 8.40 -8.63 2.42
C SER A 118 7.67 -9.33 3.57
N MET A 119 6.36 -9.49 3.49
CA MET A 119 5.53 -10.16 4.50
C MET A 119 5.59 -11.68 4.35
N ILE A 120 5.62 -12.16 3.11
CA ILE A 120 5.79 -13.58 2.79
C ILE A 120 7.13 -14.06 3.37
N GLU A 121 8.22 -13.32 3.13
CA GLU A 121 9.55 -13.66 3.64
C GLU A 121 9.69 -13.51 5.17
N ALA A 122 8.94 -12.60 5.80
CA ALA A 122 9.01 -12.35 7.25
C ALA A 122 8.18 -13.36 8.09
N GLY A 123 7.18 -14.01 7.48
CA GLY A 123 6.33 -15.00 8.14
C GLY A 123 7.11 -16.23 8.59
N ASP A 124 6.63 -16.94 9.61
CA ASP A 124 7.14 -18.29 9.91
C ASP A 124 6.67 -19.31 8.88
N HIS A 125 5.51 -19.03 8.29
CA HIS A 125 4.93 -19.75 7.15
C HIS A 125 4.47 -18.73 6.11
N GLY A 126 5.34 -18.44 5.16
CA GLY A 126 5.07 -17.54 4.03
C GLY A 126 4.25 -18.23 2.96
N CYS A 127 3.12 -17.67 2.57
CA CYS A 127 2.20 -18.30 1.63
C CYS A 127 1.88 -17.37 0.46
N THR A 128 1.56 -17.97 -0.70
CA THR A 128 1.04 -17.24 -1.85
C THR A 128 0.01 -18.06 -2.62
N PHE A 129 -0.47 -17.52 -3.74
CA PHE A 129 -1.45 -18.16 -4.60
C PHE A 129 -0.83 -18.68 -5.90
N ASN A 130 -1.44 -19.70 -6.48
CA ASN A 130 -1.00 -20.31 -7.74
C ASN A 130 -1.11 -19.39 -8.98
N TYR A 131 -1.73 -18.22 -8.84
CA TYR A 131 -1.81 -17.20 -9.88
C TYR A 131 -0.85 -16.01 -9.63
N ALA A 132 -0.18 -15.97 -8.47
CA ALA A 132 0.80 -14.93 -8.17
C ALA A 132 1.98 -15.02 -9.14
N HIS A 133 2.76 -13.95 -9.28
CA HIS A 133 3.94 -13.98 -10.14
C HIS A 133 4.95 -15.04 -9.69
N ASP A 134 5.67 -15.66 -10.63
CA ASP A 134 6.62 -16.75 -10.34
C ASP A 134 7.66 -16.34 -9.30
N ASP A 135 8.26 -15.15 -9.43
CA ASP A 135 9.19 -14.59 -8.43
C ASP A 135 8.63 -14.56 -6.99
N ILE A 136 7.31 -14.43 -6.82
CA ILE A 136 6.65 -14.44 -5.51
C ILE A 136 6.43 -15.89 -5.05
N GLN A 137 6.01 -16.76 -5.98
CA GLN A 137 5.87 -18.20 -5.73
C GLN A 137 7.17 -18.84 -5.26
N GLU A 138 8.31 -18.45 -5.83
CA GLU A 138 9.63 -18.94 -5.45
C GLU A 138 10.05 -18.56 -4.01
N LYS A 139 9.46 -17.51 -3.44
CA LYS A 139 9.75 -17.05 -2.07
C LYS A 139 8.78 -17.56 -1.01
N ALA A 140 7.67 -18.17 -1.42
CA ALA A 140 6.68 -18.71 -0.50
C ALA A 140 7.00 -20.15 -0.10
N ASP A 141 6.73 -20.50 1.16
CA ASP A 141 6.78 -21.88 1.65
C ASP A 141 5.63 -22.73 1.09
N HIS A 142 4.48 -22.08 0.85
CA HIS A 142 3.25 -22.73 0.44
C HIS A 142 2.52 -21.95 -0.66
N ILE A 143 2.06 -22.69 -1.68
CA ILE A 143 1.24 -22.16 -2.76
C ILE A 143 -0.17 -22.73 -2.64
N TYR A 144 -1.16 -21.85 -2.52
CA TYR A 144 -2.57 -22.21 -2.38
C TYR A 144 -3.38 -21.89 -3.64
N SER A 145 -4.49 -22.57 -3.80
CA SER A 145 -5.53 -22.24 -4.78
C SER A 145 -6.86 -22.12 -4.04
N TYR A 146 -7.66 -21.10 -4.35
CA TYR A 146 -9.02 -21.01 -3.83
C TYR A 146 -10.02 -21.64 -4.80
N LYS A 147 -11.07 -22.27 -4.25
CA LYS A 147 -12.29 -22.59 -4.99
C LYS A 147 -13.39 -21.66 -4.52
N LEU A 148 -14.02 -20.97 -5.46
CA LEU A 148 -15.29 -20.30 -5.19
C LEU A 148 -16.33 -21.39 -4.94
N VAL A 149 -16.72 -21.56 -3.68
CA VAL A 149 -17.90 -22.33 -3.33
C VAL A 149 -19.08 -21.39 -3.52
N ALA A 150 -19.90 -21.63 -4.54
CA ALA A 150 -21.15 -20.91 -4.70
C ALA A 150 -21.92 -21.05 -3.37
N LYS A 151 -22.25 -19.93 -2.73
CA LYS A 151 -23.23 -19.95 -1.63
C LYS A 151 -24.52 -20.45 -2.28
N ASN A 152 -24.95 -21.65 -1.90
CA ASN A 152 -26.26 -22.16 -2.31
C ASN A 152 -27.32 -21.10 -1.94
N PRO A 153 -28.26 -20.81 -2.86
CA PRO A 153 -29.31 -19.82 -2.63
C PRO A 153 -30.17 -20.16 -1.41
#